data_AF-A0A520BJX1-F1
#
_entry.id   AF-A0A520BJX1-F1
#
_cell.length_a   1.000
_cell.length_b   1.000
_cell.length_c   1.000
_cell.angle_alpha   90.00
_cell.angle_beta   90.00
_cell.angle_gamma   90.00
#
_symmetry.space_group_name_H-M   'P 1'
#
loop_
_entity.id
_entity.type
_entity.pdbx_description
1 polymer ?
#
loop_
_entity_poly.entity_id
_entity_poly.type
_entity_poly.pdbx_seq_one_letter_code
_entity_poly.pdbx_strand_id
1 'polypeptide(L)'
;MFKNFNHRFVYKYPMIWNTKIVPFLLFSLIIHILFFIVGYQNSIVKSVQFHNYYNQQDNALTINLFAVLISTLVFIIWCVLYFRNNAFKAFYPKNNVAIFKEWLLILVVCFVSFSYALSSIIGANVQTKNAVSYKETLKNCETISKASVFLEGSYHEEEHVQEKINGKFVSVK
;
A
#
# COMPACT_ATOMS: atom_id res chain seq x y z
N MET A 1 -25.93 -24.62 -15.90
CA MET A 1 -24.62 -24.73 -16.59
C MET A 1 -23.40 -24.67 -15.66
N PHE A 2 -23.35 -23.82 -14.63
CA PHE A 2 -22.18 -23.71 -13.72
C PHE A 2 -21.86 -24.95 -12.87
N LYS A 3 -22.85 -25.82 -12.60
CA LYS A 3 -22.68 -27.01 -11.75
C LYS A 3 -21.68 -28.03 -12.34
N ASN A 4 -21.67 -28.20 -13.67
CA ASN A 4 -20.80 -29.14 -14.37
C ASN A 4 -19.38 -28.57 -14.58
N PHE A 5 -19.26 -27.25 -14.71
CA PHE A 5 -17.97 -26.57 -14.83
C PHE A 5 -17.14 -26.70 -13.55
N ASN A 6 -17.79 -26.52 -12.40
CA ASN A 6 -17.17 -26.74 -11.09
C ASN A 6 -16.63 -28.15 -10.95
N HIS A 7 -17.37 -29.17 -11.37
CA HIS A 7 -16.94 -30.56 -11.22
C HIS A 7 -15.66 -30.86 -12.03
N ARG A 8 -15.57 -30.46 -13.31
CA ARG A 8 -14.34 -30.67 -14.09
C ARG A 8 -13.14 -29.88 -13.57
N PHE A 9 -13.35 -28.65 -13.10
CA PHE A 9 -12.27 -27.79 -12.59
C PHE A 9 -11.70 -28.32 -11.26
N VAL A 10 -12.56 -28.80 -10.37
CA VAL A 10 -12.17 -29.40 -9.09
C VAL A 10 -11.28 -30.62 -9.28
N TYR A 11 -11.60 -31.50 -10.24
CA TYR A 11 -10.82 -32.71 -10.49
C TYR A 11 -9.49 -32.43 -11.17
N LYS A 12 -9.44 -31.47 -12.09
CA LYS A 12 -8.21 -31.16 -12.84
C LYS A 12 -7.24 -30.26 -12.07
N TYR A 13 -7.77 -29.33 -11.25
CA TYR A 13 -6.98 -28.38 -10.47
C TYR A 13 -7.48 -28.26 -9.02
N PRO A 14 -7.43 -29.36 -8.24
CA PRO A 14 -7.97 -29.38 -6.88
C PRO A 14 -7.33 -28.32 -5.99
N MET A 15 -6.04 -28.09 -6.15
CA MET A 15 -5.24 -27.13 -5.39
C MET A 15 -5.69 -25.67 -5.59
N ILE A 16 -5.98 -25.28 -6.82
CA ILE A 16 -6.44 -23.92 -7.19
C ILE A 16 -7.84 -23.69 -6.61
N TRP A 17 -8.69 -24.72 -6.70
CA TRP A 17 -10.03 -24.66 -6.14
C TRP A 17 -10.05 -24.61 -4.62
N ASN A 18 -9.13 -25.35 -3.97
CA ASN A 18 -9.06 -25.47 -2.53
C ASN A 18 -8.65 -24.17 -1.85
N THR A 19 -7.63 -23.52 -2.41
CA THR A 19 -7.06 -22.26 -1.95
C THR A 19 -7.94 -21.05 -2.27
N LYS A 20 -8.95 -21.19 -3.15
CA LYS A 20 -9.75 -20.08 -3.68
C LYS A 20 -8.88 -18.94 -4.20
N ILE A 21 -7.72 -19.29 -4.78
CA ILE A 21 -6.72 -18.31 -5.20
C ILE A 21 -7.20 -17.45 -6.37
N VAL A 22 -7.93 -18.03 -7.33
CA VAL A 22 -8.43 -17.29 -8.51
C VAL A 22 -9.39 -16.16 -8.12
N PRO A 23 -10.48 -16.40 -7.37
CA PRO A 23 -11.37 -15.31 -6.95
C PRO A 23 -10.65 -14.33 -6.01
N PHE A 24 -9.72 -14.81 -5.18
CA PHE A 24 -8.90 -13.94 -4.33
C PHE A 24 -8.03 -12.97 -5.15
N LEU A 25 -7.30 -13.46 -6.15
CA LEU A 25 -6.42 -12.65 -6.99
C LEU A 25 -7.22 -11.63 -7.80
N LEU A 26 -8.38 -12.02 -8.34
CA LEU A 26 -9.27 -11.10 -9.06
C LEU A 26 -9.77 -9.98 -8.14
N PHE A 27 -10.20 -10.32 -6.92
CA PHE A 27 -10.65 -9.33 -5.96
C PHE A 27 -9.52 -8.41 -5.49
N SER A 28 -8.34 -8.99 -5.22
CA SER A 28 -7.16 -8.24 -4.84
C SER A 28 -6.69 -7.29 -5.95
N LEU A 29 -6.78 -7.70 -7.22
CA LEU A 29 -6.48 -6.83 -8.37
C LEU A 29 -7.39 -5.59 -8.41
N ILE A 30 -8.68 -5.75 -8.10
CA ILE A 30 -9.61 -4.62 -8.02
C ILE A 30 -9.16 -3.65 -6.92
N ILE A 31 -8.78 -4.17 -5.75
CA ILE A 31 -8.26 -3.33 -4.65
C ILE A 31 -6.98 -2.61 -5.07
N HIS A 32 -6.05 -3.29 -5.73
CA HIS A 32 -4.83 -2.66 -6.27
C HIS A 32 -5.15 -1.50 -7.22
N ILE A 33 -6.12 -1.68 -8.11
CA ILE A 33 -6.58 -0.62 -9.02
C ILE A 33 -7.19 0.55 -8.25
N LEU A 34 -8.01 0.29 -7.22
CA LEU A 34 -8.58 1.34 -6.38
C LEU A 34 -7.49 2.16 -5.67
N PHE A 35 -6.51 1.49 -5.04
CA PHE A 35 -5.38 2.15 -4.39
C PHE A 35 -4.53 2.94 -5.38
N PHE A 36 -4.34 2.43 -6.60
CA PHE A 36 -3.66 3.14 -7.67
C PHE A 36 -4.38 4.45 -8.03
N ILE A 37 -5.70 4.40 -8.23
CA ILE A 37 -6.52 5.58 -8.56
C ILE A 37 -6.46 6.61 -7.42
N VAL A 38 -6.58 6.17 -6.17
CA VAL A 38 -6.47 7.03 -4.99
C VAL A 38 -5.11 7.73 -4.95
N GLY A 39 -4.02 6.99 -5.19
CA GLY A 39 -2.67 7.56 -5.27
C GLY A 39 -2.52 8.56 -6.41
N TYR A 40 -3.03 8.21 -7.59
CA TYR A 40 -3.00 9.06 -8.78
C TYR A 40 -3.73 10.40 -8.53
N GLN A 41 -4.97 10.36 -8.03
CA GLN A 41 -5.78 11.55 -7.79
C GLN A 41 -5.23 12.46 -6.68
N ASN A 42 -4.75 11.88 -5.57
CA ASN A 42 -4.17 12.65 -4.47
C ASN A 42 -2.94 13.47 -4.90
N SER A 43 -2.21 13.00 -5.91
CA SER A 43 -1.05 13.69 -6.45
C SER A 43 -1.43 14.87 -7.38
N ILE A 44 -2.56 14.77 -8.11
CA ILE A 44 -3.10 15.86 -8.95
C ILE A 44 -3.37 17.11 -8.13
N VAL A 45 -4.12 16.95 -7.03
CA VAL A 45 -4.60 18.06 -6.21
C VAL A 45 -3.44 18.83 -5.56
N LYS A 46 -2.32 18.16 -5.26
CA LYS A 46 -1.17 18.75 -4.55
C LYS A 46 -0.18 19.46 -5.46
N SER A 47 -0.09 19.12 -6.75
CA SER A 47 0.76 19.85 -7.71
C SER A 47 0.33 21.30 -7.95
N VAL A 48 -0.93 21.64 -7.62
CA VAL A 48 -1.51 22.98 -7.81
C VAL A 48 -1.41 23.85 -6.53
N GLN A 49 -1.11 23.26 -5.37
CA GLN A 49 -1.10 23.96 -4.08
C GLN A 49 0.26 23.78 -3.37
N PHE A 50 1.25 24.58 -3.76
CA PHE A 50 2.61 24.62 -3.20
C PHE A 50 2.72 25.06 -1.72
N HIS A 51 1.64 25.10 -0.94
CA HIS A 51 1.64 25.84 0.34
C HIS A 51 1.35 25.04 1.62
N ASN A 52 1.31 23.70 1.61
CA ASN A 52 1.12 22.95 2.86
C ASN A 52 1.91 21.63 2.89
N TYR A 53 3.20 21.73 3.19
CA TYR A 53 4.08 20.60 3.45
C TYR A 53 3.59 19.72 4.62
N TYR A 54 2.94 20.31 5.64
CA TYR A 54 2.36 19.58 6.77
C TYR A 54 1.18 18.66 6.39
N ASN A 55 0.31 19.05 5.46
CA ASN A 55 -0.82 18.22 5.00
C ASN A 55 -0.39 17.06 4.06
N GLN A 56 0.90 17.00 3.69
CA GLN A 56 1.41 15.95 2.83
C GLN A 56 1.65 14.64 3.59
N GLN A 57 2.12 14.75 4.83
CA GLN A 57 2.38 13.62 5.72
C GLN A 57 1.07 12.95 6.18
N ASP A 58 0.05 13.75 6.53
CA ASP A 58 -1.20 13.25 7.12
C ASP A 58 -2.03 12.40 6.15
N ASN A 59 -2.13 12.80 4.88
CA ASN A 59 -2.87 12.01 3.88
C ASN A 59 -2.11 10.72 3.51
N ALA A 60 -0.78 10.76 3.44
CA ALA A 60 0.03 9.58 3.16
C ALA A 60 -0.10 8.56 4.30
N LEU A 61 -0.05 9.04 5.56
CA LEU A 61 -0.28 8.23 6.74
C LEU A 61 -1.69 7.62 6.72
N THR A 62 -2.71 8.41 6.41
CA THR A 62 -4.11 7.94 6.30
C THR A 62 -4.25 6.84 5.25
N ILE A 63 -3.72 7.03 4.04
CA ILE A 63 -3.78 6.02 2.96
C ILE A 63 -3.06 4.74 3.37
N ASN A 64 -1.90 4.85 4.01
CA ASN A 64 -1.15 3.70 4.50
C ASN A 64 -1.89 2.94 5.59
N LEU A 65 -2.54 3.64 6.54
CA LEU A 65 -3.36 3.01 7.57
C LEU A 65 -4.53 2.23 6.94
N PHE A 66 -5.23 2.82 5.98
CA PHE A 66 -6.30 2.12 5.25
C PHE A 66 -5.77 0.93 4.45
N ALA A 67 -4.58 1.03 3.85
CA ALA A 67 -3.95 -0.08 3.14
C ALA A 67 -3.67 -1.26 4.08
N VAL A 68 -3.13 -1.00 5.27
CA VAL A 68 -2.84 -2.02 6.29
C VAL A 68 -4.13 -2.62 6.85
N LEU A 69 -5.15 -1.80 7.09
CA LEU A 69 -6.45 -2.27 7.57
C LEU A 69 -7.11 -3.22 6.54
N ILE A 70 -7.18 -2.78 5.28
CA ILE A 70 -7.78 -3.54 4.19
C ILE A 70 -6.96 -4.80 3.89
N SER A 71 -5.63 -4.73 3.88
CA SER A 71 -4.77 -5.92 3.69
C SER A 71 -5.05 -6.96 4.75
N THR A 72 -5.18 -6.55 6.01
CA THR A 72 -5.47 -7.45 7.13
C THR A 72 -6.85 -8.09 7.00
N LEU A 73 -7.89 -7.31 6.68
CA LEU A 73 -9.25 -7.85 6.49
C LEU A 73 -9.32 -8.85 5.35
N VAL A 74 -8.75 -8.51 4.20
CA VAL A 74 -8.73 -9.38 3.01
C VAL A 74 -7.95 -10.66 3.27
N PHE A 75 -6.82 -10.55 3.98
CA PHE A 75 -6.03 -11.70 4.38
C PHE A 75 -6.78 -12.62 5.35
N ILE A 76 -7.51 -12.07 6.34
CA ILE A 76 -8.34 -12.85 7.26
C ILE A 76 -9.45 -13.59 6.51
N ILE A 77 -10.17 -12.91 5.61
CA ILE A 77 -11.25 -13.52 4.81
C ILE A 77 -10.69 -14.69 3.99
N TRP A 78 -9.52 -14.49 3.36
CA TRP A 78 -8.88 -15.55 2.61
C TRP A 78 -8.44 -16.71 3.51
N CYS A 79 -7.84 -16.44 4.67
CA CYS A 79 -7.47 -17.45 5.66
C CYS A 79 -8.67 -18.31 6.07
N VAL A 80 -9.83 -17.71 6.37
CA VAL A 80 -11.06 -18.44 6.72
C VAL A 80 -11.48 -19.39 5.58
N LEU A 81 -11.47 -18.90 4.33
CA LEU A 81 -11.82 -19.71 3.16
C LEU A 81 -10.81 -20.83 2.89
N TYR A 82 -9.53 -20.53 3.10
CA TYR A 82 -8.43 -21.48 2.95
C TYR A 82 -8.52 -22.59 4.00
N PHE A 83 -8.65 -22.25 5.29
CA PHE A 83 -8.75 -23.23 6.37
C PHE A 83 -10.01 -24.08 6.27
N ARG A 84 -11.14 -23.52 5.82
CA ARG A 84 -12.39 -24.29 5.66
C ARG A 84 -12.25 -25.45 4.67
N ASN A 85 -11.50 -25.24 3.59
CA ASN A 85 -11.31 -26.26 2.57
C ASN A 85 -9.96 -26.99 2.73
N ASN A 86 -9.16 -26.73 3.75
CA ASN A 86 -7.78 -27.21 3.77
C ASN A 86 -7.67 -28.74 3.84
N ALA A 87 -6.96 -29.35 2.89
CA ALA A 87 -6.71 -30.79 2.84
C ALA A 87 -5.83 -31.28 4.02
N PHE A 88 -5.02 -30.38 4.64
CA PHE A 88 -4.25 -30.71 5.85
C PHE A 88 -5.15 -31.06 7.04
N LYS A 89 -6.35 -30.47 7.11
CA LYS A 89 -7.33 -30.77 8.17
C LYS A 89 -7.83 -32.22 8.10
N ALA A 90 -7.83 -32.82 6.91
CA ALA A 90 -8.34 -34.18 6.67
C ALA A 90 -7.22 -35.23 6.57
N PHE A 91 -5.98 -34.88 6.93
CA PHE A 91 -4.78 -35.74 6.79
C PHE A 91 -4.66 -36.39 5.40
N TYR A 92 -5.07 -35.65 4.36
CA TYR A 92 -5.08 -36.20 3.02
C TYR A 92 -3.63 -36.50 2.58
N PRO A 93 -3.31 -37.72 2.13
CA PRO A 93 -1.96 -38.07 1.73
C PRO A 93 -1.57 -37.20 0.52
N LYS A 94 -0.59 -36.33 0.73
CA LYS A 94 -0.08 -35.40 -0.28
C LYS A 94 1.40 -35.66 -0.52
N ASN A 95 1.78 -35.60 -1.79
CA ASN A 95 3.17 -35.60 -2.18
C ASN A 95 3.88 -34.31 -1.71
N ASN A 96 5.15 -34.40 -1.33
CA ASN A 96 6.00 -33.28 -0.92
C ASN A 96 5.97 -32.10 -1.91
N VAL A 97 5.95 -32.39 -3.22
CA VAL A 97 5.87 -31.35 -4.26
C VAL A 97 4.54 -30.58 -4.19
N ALA A 98 3.43 -31.25 -3.85
CA ALA A 98 2.14 -30.59 -3.72
C ALA A 98 2.11 -29.64 -2.50
N ILE A 99 2.74 -30.06 -1.40
CA ILE A 99 2.90 -29.25 -0.18
C ILE A 99 3.75 -28.00 -0.50
N PHE A 100 4.87 -28.18 -1.20
CA PHE A 100 5.73 -27.06 -1.58
C PHE A 100 5.02 -26.03 -2.46
N LYS A 101 4.25 -26.48 -3.45
CA LYS A 101 3.44 -25.59 -4.29
C LYS A 101 2.40 -24.82 -3.47
N GLU A 102 1.81 -25.43 -2.45
CA GLU A 102 0.80 -24.77 -1.62
C GLU A 102 1.44 -23.70 -0.73
N TRP A 103 2.62 -24.00 -0.18
CA TRP A 103 3.43 -23.01 0.50
C TRP A 103 3.75 -21.81 -0.40
N LEU A 104 4.15 -22.05 -1.66
CA LEU A 104 4.42 -20.98 -2.62
C LEU A 104 3.17 -20.14 -2.93
N LEU A 105 1.99 -20.77 -3.05
CA LEU A 105 0.73 -20.03 -3.20
C LEU A 105 0.41 -19.15 -2.00
N ILE A 106 0.60 -19.64 -0.77
CA ILE A 106 0.41 -18.85 0.45
C ILE A 106 1.34 -17.64 0.42
N LEU A 107 2.61 -17.84 0.05
CA LEU A 107 3.59 -16.76 -0.06
C LEU A 107 3.13 -15.70 -1.08
N VAL A 108 2.67 -16.11 -2.26
CA VAL A 108 2.12 -15.18 -3.27
C VAL A 108 0.92 -14.40 -2.72
N VAL A 109 0.00 -15.05 -2.01
CA VAL A 109 -1.16 -14.38 -1.39
C VAL A 109 -0.72 -13.33 -0.37
N CYS A 110 0.27 -13.63 0.46
CA CYS A 110 0.82 -12.67 1.41
C CYS A 110 1.39 -11.46 0.66
N PHE A 111 2.27 -11.66 -0.32
CA PHE A 111 2.84 -10.56 -1.09
C PHE A 111 1.78 -9.69 -1.77
N VAL A 112 0.79 -10.32 -2.40
CA VAL A 112 -0.31 -9.62 -3.08
C VAL A 112 -1.19 -8.83 -2.09
N SER A 113 -1.43 -9.37 -0.89
CA SER A 113 -2.23 -8.70 0.16
C SER A 113 -1.54 -7.48 0.75
N PHE A 114 -0.24 -7.57 1.03
CA PHE A 114 0.50 -6.51 1.72
C PHE A 114 1.14 -5.49 0.77
N SER A 115 0.94 -5.62 -0.53
CA SER A 115 1.46 -4.68 -1.54
C SER A 115 0.47 -3.57 -1.95
N TYR A 116 -0.71 -3.47 -1.31
CA TYR A 116 -1.70 -2.43 -1.67
C TYR A 116 -1.16 -1.00 -1.53
N ALA A 117 -0.36 -0.73 -0.48
CA ALA A 117 0.28 0.57 -0.29
C ALA A 117 1.29 0.90 -1.41
N LEU A 118 1.93 -0.11 -1.99
CA LEU A 118 2.84 0.11 -3.11
C LEU A 118 2.07 0.59 -4.35
N SER A 119 0.86 0.08 -4.57
CA SER A 119 0.01 0.50 -5.68
C SER A 119 -0.33 2.00 -5.64
N SER A 120 -0.60 2.56 -4.45
CA SER A 120 -0.87 4.00 -4.31
C SER A 120 0.37 4.85 -4.56
N ILE A 121 1.55 4.41 -4.12
CA ILE A 121 2.83 5.08 -4.42
C ILE A 121 3.10 5.09 -5.92
N ILE A 122 2.87 3.96 -6.61
CA ILE A 122 3.03 3.88 -8.06
C ILE A 122 2.05 4.84 -8.75
N GLY A 123 0.79 4.89 -8.33
CA GLY A 123 -0.21 5.82 -8.86
C GLY A 123 0.22 7.29 -8.73
N ALA A 124 0.73 7.69 -7.56
CA ALA A 124 1.26 9.03 -7.35
C ALA A 124 2.46 9.32 -8.25
N ASN A 125 3.41 8.39 -8.34
CA ASN A 125 4.61 8.55 -9.18
C ASN A 125 4.31 8.66 -10.68
N VAL A 126 3.28 7.97 -11.18
CA VAL A 126 2.85 8.10 -12.57
C VAL A 126 2.26 9.49 -12.82
N GLN A 127 1.47 10.00 -11.89
CA GLN A 127 0.90 11.34 -12.00
C GLN A 127 1.98 12.43 -12.00
N THR A 128 2.96 12.37 -11.09
CA THR A 128 3.99 13.41 -10.99
C THR A 128 4.85 13.47 -12.25
N LYS A 129 5.18 12.31 -12.81
CA LYS A 129 5.90 12.20 -14.10
C LYS A 129 5.11 12.76 -15.27
N ASN A 130 3.78 12.59 -15.27
CA ASN A 130 2.92 13.11 -16.33
C ASN A 130 2.67 14.62 -16.18
N ALA A 131 2.73 15.16 -14.97
CA ALA A 131 2.42 16.57 -14.69
C ALA A 131 3.58 17.53 -15.01
N VAL A 132 4.85 17.10 -14.88
CA VAL A 132 6.02 17.97 -15.02
C VAL A 132 6.91 17.50 -16.18
N SER A 133 7.31 18.44 -17.04
CA SER A 133 8.23 18.15 -18.15
C SER A 133 9.63 17.81 -17.65
N TYR A 134 10.29 16.82 -18.26
CA TYR A 134 11.65 16.40 -17.89
C TYR A 134 12.66 17.56 -17.84
N LYS A 135 12.58 18.48 -18.81
CA LYS A 135 13.46 19.65 -18.89
C LYS A 135 13.25 20.62 -17.73
N GLU A 136 12.01 20.77 -17.28
CA GLU A 136 11.66 21.60 -16.13
C GLU A 136 12.12 20.95 -14.83
N THR A 137 11.95 19.64 -14.69
CA THR A 137 12.47 18.86 -13.56
C THR A 137 13.99 19.00 -13.43
N LEU A 138 14.74 18.90 -14.54
CA LEU A 138 16.19 19.04 -14.53
C LEU A 138 16.62 20.42 -14.01
N LYS A 139 15.98 21.48 -14.51
CA LYS A 139 16.24 22.86 -14.08
C LYS A 139 15.94 23.06 -12.58
N ASN A 140 14.86 22.46 -12.10
CA ASN A 140 14.50 22.52 -10.69
C ASN A 140 15.50 21.75 -9.81
N CYS A 141 15.96 20.57 -10.23
CA CYS A 141 17.00 19.80 -9.55
C CYS A 141 18.32 20.58 -9.46
N GLU A 142 18.75 21.22 -10.55
CA GLU A 142 19.94 22.07 -10.53
C GLU A 142 19.80 23.26 -9.57
N THR A 143 18.60 23.86 -9.52
CA THR A 143 18.32 24.98 -8.61
C THR A 143 18.36 24.53 -7.16
N ILE A 144 17.75 23.38 -6.83
CA ILE A 144 17.77 22.79 -5.48
C ILE A 144 19.20 22.41 -5.09
N SER A 145 19.97 21.80 -5.99
CA SER A 145 21.37 21.42 -5.73
C SER A 145 22.27 22.62 -5.47
N LYS A 146 22.00 23.77 -6.11
CA LYS A 146 22.72 25.02 -5.82
C LYS A 146 22.26 25.63 -4.50
N ALA A 147 20.98 25.52 -4.18
CA ALA A 147 20.38 26.05 -2.96
C ALA A 147 20.72 25.21 -1.70
N SER A 148 21.02 23.91 -1.84
CA SER A 148 21.25 23.01 -0.71
C SER A 148 22.40 23.45 0.19
N VAL A 149 23.44 24.07 -0.40
CA VAL A 149 24.58 24.66 0.32
C VAL A 149 24.14 25.75 1.32
N PHE A 150 23.00 26.40 1.07
CA PHE A 150 22.45 27.44 1.94
C PHE A 150 21.39 26.91 2.92
N LEU A 151 20.89 25.69 2.71
CA LEU A 151 19.86 25.06 3.56
C LEU A 151 20.47 24.22 4.70
N GLU A 152 21.78 23.99 4.68
CA GLU A 152 22.55 23.34 5.75
C GLU A 152 22.86 24.28 6.94
N GLY A 153 22.05 25.33 7.13
CA GLY A 153 22.04 26.11 8.35
C GLY A 153 21.15 25.43 9.39
N SER A 154 21.68 25.17 10.59
CA SER A 154 20.96 24.54 11.69
C SER A 154 19.60 25.23 11.92
N TYR A 155 18.51 24.55 11.59
CA TYR A 155 17.23 24.81 12.24
C TYR A 155 17.40 24.37 13.69
N HIS A 156 17.80 25.30 14.56
CA HIS A 156 17.42 25.20 15.95
C HIS A 156 15.92 25.44 15.99
N GLU A 157 15.13 24.39 16.25
CA GLU A 157 13.82 24.59 16.85
C GLU A 157 14.08 25.36 18.14
N GLU A 158 13.89 26.69 18.11
CA GLU A 158 13.83 27.47 19.34
C GLU A 158 12.59 26.97 20.09
N GLU A 159 12.79 26.04 21.03
CA GLU A 159 11.78 25.63 22.00
C GLU A 159 11.34 26.89 22.75
N HIS A 160 10.23 27.50 22.32
CA HIS A 160 9.59 28.55 23.07
C HIS A 160 9.00 27.95 24.35
N VAL A 161 9.81 27.90 25.41
CA VAL A 161 9.35 27.53 26.75
C VAL A 161 8.42 28.65 27.24
N GLN A 162 7.14 28.32 27.42
CA GLN A 162 6.19 29.24 28.01
C GLN A 162 6.29 29.16 29.53
N GLU A 163 6.91 30.16 30.14
CA GLU A 163 6.93 30.31 31.59
C GLU A 163 5.75 31.16 32.08
N LYS A 164 5.17 30.75 33.20
CA LYS A 164 4.05 31.44 33.84
C LYS A 164 4.59 32.40 34.90
N ILE A 165 4.71 33.67 34.55
CA ILE A 165 5.10 34.74 35.49
C ILE A 165 3.84 35.54 35.83
N ASN A 166 3.53 35.67 37.13
CA ASN A 166 2.39 36.44 37.64
C ASN A 166 1.03 36.11 36.97
N GLY A 167 0.78 34.83 36.72
CA GLY A 167 -0.51 34.37 36.19
C GLY A 167 -0.73 34.59 34.69
N LYS A 168 0.24 35.17 33.97
CA LYS A 168 0.23 35.29 32.51
C LYS A 168 1.30 34.40 31.89
N PHE A 169 0.96 33.73 30.79
CA PHE A 169 1.91 32.98 29.99
C PHE A 169 2.72 33.99 29.17
N VAL A 170 4.04 34.00 29.34
CA VAL A 170 4.96 34.84 28.57
C VAL A 170 5.90 33.90 27.84
N SER A 171 6.05 34.11 26.53
CA SER A 171 7.01 33.37 25.72
C SER A 171 8.39 34.00 25.95
N VAL A 172 9.30 33.24 26.56
CA VAL A 172 10.69 33.65 26.77
C VAL A 172 11.55 32.90 25.75
N LYS A 173 12.57 33.59 25.25
CA LYS A 173 13.55 33.07 24.29
C LYS A 173 14.72 32.44 25.03
#